data_AF-A0A3D3JW49-F1
#
_entry.id   AF-A0A3D3JW49-F1
#
_cell.length_a   1.000
_cell.length_b   1.000
_cell.length_c   1.000
_cell.angle_alpha   90.00
_cell.angle_beta   90.00
_cell.angle_gamma   90.00
#
_symmetry.space_group_name_H-M   'P 1'
#
loop_
_entity.id
_entity.type
_entity.pdbx_description
1 polymer ?
#
loop_
_entity_poly.entity_id
_entity_poly.type
_entity_poly.pdbx_seq_one_letter_code
_entity_poly.pdbx_strand_id
1 'polypeptide(L)'
;MLLLVNVDKIKVPVRVVDNNGNDVAAAQLRFLHDHLGVPMGEWITAPQTMELADGGLFKVQGRSAEGKANRDVHIWLKADHTATKNLKTDAFESKKTPGTTAVLFVLAPAGAGG
;
A
#
# COMPACT_ATOMS: atom_id res chain seq x y z
N MET A 1 -20.78 23.44 20.09
CA MET A 1 -21.19 22.23 19.37
C MET A 1 -20.04 21.85 18.46
N LEU A 2 -19.23 20.86 18.84
CA LEU A 2 -18.10 20.41 18.03
C LEU A 2 -18.66 19.59 16.88
N LEU A 3 -18.59 20.11 15.65
CA LEU A 3 -18.99 19.36 14.46
C LEU A 3 -17.99 18.21 14.30
N LEU A 4 -18.38 16.98 14.66
CA LEU A 4 -17.65 15.81 14.23
C LEU A 4 -17.80 15.75 12.71
N VAL A 5 -16.79 16.26 12.00
CA VAL A 5 -16.64 15.99 10.58
C VAL A 5 -16.38 14.49 10.49
N ASN A 6 -17.41 13.72 10.16
CA ASN A 6 -17.25 12.32 9.83
C ASN A 6 -16.46 12.30 8.52
N VAL A 7 -15.14 12.23 8.62
CA VAL A 7 -14.29 12.06 7.44
C VAL A 7 -14.48 10.61 7.03
N ASP A 8 -15.26 10.37 5.98
CA ASP A 8 -15.49 9.02 5.47
C ASP A 8 -14.15 8.35 5.18
N LYS A 9 -13.84 7.31 5.95
CA LYS A 9 -12.62 6.52 5.74
C LYS A 9 -12.88 5.50 4.65
N ILE A 10 -11.96 5.44 3.70
CA ILE A 10 -11.91 4.39 2.69
C ILE A 10 -11.09 3.21 3.21
N LYS A 11 -11.53 1.99 2.88
CA LYS A 11 -10.77 0.76 3.14
C LYS A 11 -9.78 0.53 2.01
N VAL A 12 -8.50 0.50 2.33
CA VAL A 12 -7.42 0.36 1.36
C VAL A 12 -6.67 -0.94 1.62
N PRO A 13 -6.84 -1.99 0.78
CA PRO A 13 -5.96 -3.14 0.80
C PRO A 13 -4.52 -2.74 0.46
N VAL A 14 -3.59 -3.18 1.28
CA VAL A 14 -2.15 -3.10 1.07
C VAL A 14 -1.62 -4.52 0.92
N ARG A 15 -1.03 -4.81 -0.24
CA ARG A 15 -0.65 -6.16 -0.64
C ARG A 15 0.80 -6.17 -1.13
N VAL A 16 1.46 -7.32 -0.97
CA VAL A 16 2.72 -7.61 -1.63
C VAL A 16 2.44 -8.71 -2.63
N VAL A 17 2.62 -8.44 -3.92
CA VAL A 17 2.19 -9.32 -5.00
C VAL A 17 3.33 -9.71 -5.95
N ASP A 18 3.20 -10.87 -6.57
CA ASP A 18 4.05 -11.33 -7.66
C ASP A 18 3.71 -10.61 -8.99
N ASN A 19 4.36 -11.00 -10.08
CA ASN A 19 4.14 -10.39 -11.40
C ASN A 19 2.76 -10.71 -11.99
N ASN A 20 2.07 -11.71 -11.45
CA ASN A 20 0.74 -12.13 -11.87
C ASN A 20 -0.36 -11.51 -10.98
N GLY A 21 0.02 -10.72 -9.97
CA GLY A 21 -0.92 -10.10 -9.03
C GLY A 21 -1.35 -11.01 -7.86
N ASN A 22 -0.68 -12.17 -7.68
CA ASN A 22 -0.95 -13.06 -6.56
C ASN A 22 -0.20 -12.61 -5.31
N ASP A 23 -0.81 -12.79 -4.13
CA ASP A 23 -0.14 -12.45 -2.87
C ASP A 23 1.10 -13.32 -2.64
N VAL A 24 2.19 -12.68 -2.24
CA VAL A 24 3.47 -13.34 -1.96
C VAL A 24 3.43 -13.92 -0.56
N ALA A 25 3.63 -15.24 -0.44
CA ALA A 25 3.68 -15.91 0.85
C ALA A 25 4.78 -15.34 1.77
N ALA A 26 4.47 -15.22 3.06
CA ALA A 26 5.36 -14.68 4.10
C ALA A 26 5.90 -13.26 3.85
N ALA A 27 5.31 -12.51 2.91
CA ALA A 27 5.59 -11.09 2.78
C ALA A 27 5.08 -10.31 3.99
N GLN A 28 5.72 -9.17 4.26
CA GLN A 28 5.44 -8.36 5.44
C GLN A 28 5.29 -6.89 5.09
N LEU A 29 4.48 -6.20 5.89
CA LEU A 29 4.22 -4.78 5.81
C LEU A 29 4.60 -4.12 7.13
N ARG A 30 5.02 -2.86 7.05
CA ARG A 30 5.23 -2.01 8.22
C ARG A 30 4.62 -0.65 7.99
N PHE A 31 3.61 -0.33 8.79
CA PHE A 31 2.90 0.94 8.73
C PHE A 31 3.61 1.96 9.62
N LEU A 32 3.85 3.16 9.10
CA LEU A 32 4.62 4.22 9.76
C LEU A 32 3.76 5.46 10.06
N HIS A 33 2.44 5.30 10.04
CA HIS A 33 1.48 6.34 10.36
C HIS A 33 0.45 5.77 11.34
N ASP A 34 -0.04 6.63 12.22
CA ASP A 34 -1.07 6.30 13.20
C ASP A 34 -2.48 6.32 12.57
N HIS A 35 -3.48 5.88 13.33
CA HIS A 35 -4.90 5.95 12.96
C HIS A 35 -5.33 5.20 11.68
N LEU A 36 -4.48 4.33 11.15
CA LEU A 36 -4.74 3.51 9.96
C LEU A 36 -5.55 2.22 10.23
N GLY A 37 -5.94 1.94 11.48
CA GLY A 37 -6.64 0.70 11.83
C GLY A 37 -5.76 -0.56 11.81
N VAL A 38 -4.44 -0.40 11.70
CA VAL A 38 -3.42 -1.47 11.68
C VAL A 38 -2.29 -1.14 12.68
N PRO A 39 -1.57 -2.17 13.20
CA PRO A 39 -0.41 -1.94 14.05
C PRO A 39 0.66 -1.07 13.38
N MET A 40 1.07 0.01 14.06
CA MET A 40 2.12 0.91 13.61
C MET A 40 3.50 0.44 14.12
N GLY A 41 4.53 0.61 13.30
CA GLY A 41 5.92 0.45 13.71
C GLY A 41 6.42 -1.00 13.74
N GLU A 42 5.54 -1.98 13.61
CA GLU A 42 5.87 -3.41 13.59
C GLU A 42 5.82 -4.00 12.17
N TRP A 43 6.61 -5.05 11.94
CA TRP A 43 6.49 -5.86 10.74
C TRP A 43 5.40 -6.90 10.93
N ILE A 44 4.31 -6.77 10.18
CA ILE A 44 3.15 -7.67 10.22
C ILE A 44 2.96 -8.37 8.89
N THR A 45 2.29 -9.52 8.89
CA THR A 45 2.08 -10.32 7.68
C THR A 45 1.19 -9.60 6.67
N ALA A 46 1.57 -9.59 5.40
CA ALA A 46 0.74 -9.12 4.29
C ALA A 46 -0.25 -10.22 3.85
N PRO A 47 -1.43 -9.89 3.30
CA PRO A 47 -1.96 -8.54 3.07
C PRO A 47 -2.60 -7.94 4.33
N GLN A 48 -2.80 -6.61 4.32
CA GLN A 48 -3.48 -5.87 5.38
C GLN A 48 -4.49 -4.89 4.78
N THR A 49 -5.48 -4.48 5.54
CA THR A 49 -6.43 -3.43 5.12
C THR A 49 -6.28 -2.25 6.07
N MET A 50 -5.87 -1.10 5.53
CA MET A 50 -5.82 0.14 6.30
C MET A 50 -7.07 0.98 6.04
N GLU A 51 -7.44 1.79 7.02
CA GLU A 51 -8.50 2.80 6.89
C GLU A 51 -7.86 4.18 6.77
N LEU A 52 -8.16 4.88 5.68
CA LEU A 52 -7.56 6.17 5.36
C LEU A 52 -8.66 7.16 4.95
N ALA A 53 -8.54 8.43 5.32
CA ALA A 53 -9.38 9.47 4.72
C ALA A 53 -9.09 9.58 3.20
N ASP A 54 -10.09 9.93 2.39
CA ASP A 54 -9.82 10.24 0.98
C ASP A 54 -8.81 11.40 0.86
N GLY A 55 -7.74 11.19 0.11
CA GLY A 55 -6.62 12.13 0.01
C GLY A 55 -5.70 12.13 1.24
N GLY A 56 -5.79 11.13 2.13
CA GLY A 56 -4.92 11.01 3.28
C GLY A 56 -3.46 10.73 2.90
N LEU A 57 -2.54 11.31 3.66
CA LEU A 57 -1.11 11.00 3.58
C LEU A 57 -0.80 9.82 4.49
N PHE A 58 -0.07 8.83 3.99
CA PHE A 58 0.42 7.73 4.81
C PHE A 58 1.77 7.23 4.29
N LYS A 59 2.46 6.48 5.16
CA LYS A 59 3.71 5.82 4.83
C LYS A 59 3.64 4.34 5.20
N VAL A 60 3.96 3.48 4.25
CA VAL A 60 4.01 2.03 4.44
C VAL A 60 5.27 1.46 3.80
N GLN A 61 5.85 0.45 4.44
CA GLN A 61 6.98 -0.32 3.91
C GLN A 61 6.52 -1.72 3.57
N GLY A 62 6.96 -2.23 2.42
CA GLY A 62 6.74 -3.61 2.00
C GLY A 62 8.06 -4.36 1.89
N ARG A 63 8.05 -5.64 2.26
CA ARG A 63 9.17 -6.56 2.05
C ARG A 63 8.70 -7.96 1.69
N SER A 64 9.45 -8.63 0.83
CA SER A 64 9.26 -10.06 0.55
C SER A 64 9.96 -10.93 1.60
N ALA A 65 9.53 -12.19 1.70
CA ALA A 65 10.09 -13.18 2.64
C ALA A 65 11.60 -13.41 2.44
N GLU A 66 12.11 -13.23 1.22
CA GLU A 66 13.54 -13.35 0.93
C GLU A 66 14.38 -12.23 1.56
N GLY A 67 13.77 -11.19 2.16
CA GLY A 67 14.44 -10.16 2.96
C GLY A 67 15.38 -9.22 2.20
N LYS A 68 15.57 -9.43 0.90
CA LYS A 68 16.54 -8.68 0.07
C LYS A 68 16.00 -7.36 -0.48
N ALA A 69 14.68 -7.13 -0.42
CA ALA A 69 14.05 -5.93 -0.95
C ALA A 69 13.05 -5.36 0.07
N ASN A 70 13.45 -4.24 0.69
CA ASN A 70 12.60 -3.44 1.58
C ASN A 70 12.42 -2.07 0.93
N ARG A 71 11.20 -1.71 0.51
CA ARG A 71 10.91 -0.37 -0.04
C ARG A 71 9.75 0.28 0.69
N ASP A 72 9.80 1.59 0.79
CA ASP A 72 8.71 2.40 1.31
C ASP A 72 7.95 3.15 0.23
N VAL A 73 6.66 3.33 0.49
CA VAL A 73 5.77 4.23 -0.23
C VAL A 73 5.35 5.31 0.75
N HIS A 74 5.51 6.56 0.32
CA HIS A 74 4.99 7.73 1.01
C HIS A 74 4.13 8.49 -0.01
N ILE A 75 2.81 8.45 0.17
CA ILE A 75 1.89 8.93 -0.85
C ILE A 75 0.61 9.52 -0.22
N TRP A 76 0.08 10.54 -0.90
CA TRP A 76 -1.30 10.98 -0.77
C TRP A 76 -2.17 10.07 -1.63
N LEU A 77 -2.98 9.22 -1.01
CA LEU A 77 -3.84 8.29 -1.75
C LEU A 77 -5.26 8.83 -1.84
N LYS A 78 -5.71 9.03 -3.08
CA LYS A 78 -7.08 9.37 -3.39
C LYS A 78 -7.89 8.11 -3.63
N ALA A 79 -9.19 8.19 -3.39
CA ALA A 79 -10.13 7.19 -3.85
C ALA A 79 -9.97 6.92 -5.36
N ASP A 80 -10.30 5.71 -5.78
CA ASP A 80 -10.20 5.24 -7.17
C ASP A 80 -8.77 5.32 -7.72
N HIS A 81 -7.75 5.09 -6.89
CA HIS A 81 -6.36 5.00 -7.32
C HIS A 81 -5.67 3.76 -6.76
N THR A 82 -4.84 3.15 -7.60
CA THR A 82 -3.94 2.07 -7.21
C THR A 82 -2.53 2.60 -7.24
N ALA A 83 -1.88 2.60 -6.07
CA ALA A 83 -0.49 2.95 -5.91
C ALA A 83 0.36 1.67 -6.00
N THR A 84 1.32 1.64 -6.90
CA THR A 84 2.19 0.49 -7.14
C THR A 84 3.64 0.86 -6.86
N LYS A 85 4.32 0.06 -6.06
CA LYS A 85 5.75 0.20 -5.76
C LYS A 85 6.49 -1.08 -6.12
N ASN A 86 7.47 -0.96 -6.97
CA ASN A 86 8.32 -2.05 -7.35
C ASN A 86 9.38 -2.30 -6.28
N LEU A 87 9.38 -3.49 -5.67
CA LEU A 87 10.34 -3.83 -4.62
C LEU A 87 11.77 -3.99 -5.18
N LYS A 88 11.92 -4.41 -6.44
CA LYS A 88 13.23 -4.63 -7.08
C LYS A 88 13.84 -3.33 -7.60
N THR A 89 13.09 -2.57 -8.39
CA THR A 89 13.58 -1.38 -9.09
C THR A 89 13.31 -0.06 -8.38
N ASP A 90 12.54 -0.08 -7.29
CA ASP A 90 12.09 1.11 -6.56
C ASP A 90 11.14 2.03 -7.36
N ALA A 91 10.76 1.65 -8.58
CA ALA A 91 9.81 2.40 -9.39
C ALA A 91 8.46 2.52 -8.68
N PHE A 92 7.90 3.72 -8.72
CA PHE A 92 6.61 4.04 -8.14
C PHE A 92 5.66 4.57 -9.20
N GLU A 93 4.41 4.11 -9.16
CA GLU A 93 3.34 4.56 -10.04
C GLU A 93 2.05 4.72 -9.24
N SER A 94 1.22 5.71 -9.60
CA SER A 94 -0.15 5.81 -9.13
C SER A 94 -1.06 5.98 -10.34
N LYS A 95 -2.05 5.11 -10.47
CA LYS A 95 -2.98 5.08 -11.61
C LYS A 95 -4.42 5.16 -11.14
N LYS A 96 -5.23 5.95 -11.85
CA LYS A 96 -6.68 5.99 -11.64
C LYS A 96 -7.27 4.62 -11.98
N THR A 97 -8.01 4.05 -11.04
CA THR A 97 -8.67 2.73 -11.09
C THR A 97 -10.08 2.89 -10.52
N PRO A 98 -11.08 3.23 -11.35
CA PRO A 98 -12.45 3.49 -10.90
C PRO A 98 -13.02 2.33 -10.08
N GLY A 99 -13.57 2.63 -8.89
CA GLY A 99 -14.15 1.66 -7.97
C GLY A 99 -13.12 0.85 -7.17
N THR A 100 -11.82 1.14 -7.29
CA THR A 100 -10.77 0.41 -6.57
C THR A 100 -9.71 1.37 -6.03
N THR A 101 -9.47 1.28 -4.72
CA THR A 101 -8.34 1.96 -4.08
C THR A 101 -7.42 0.93 -3.45
N ALA A 102 -6.15 0.90 -3.81
CA ALA A 102 -5.23 -0.13 -3.32
C ALA A 102 -3.77 0.35 -3.29
N VAL A 103 -2.95 -0.35 -2.51
CA VAL A 103 -1.48 -0.19 -2.50
C VAL A 103 -0.85 -1.54 -2.76
N LEU A 104 -0.05 -1.64 -3.82
CA LEU A 104 0.57 -2.88 -4.28
C LEU A 104 2.10 -2.74 -4.25
N PHE A 105 2.77 -3.61 -3.50
CA PHE A 105 4.20 -3.83 -3.62
C PHE A 105 4.46 -4.99 -4.57
N VAL A 106 5.01 -4.73 -5.75
CA VAL A 106 5.18 -5.74 -6.80
C VAL A 106 6.60 -6.28 -6.85
N LEU A 107 6.76 -7.57 -7.11
CA LEU A 107 8.06 -8.23 -7.34
C LEU A 107 8.54 -8.18 -8.81
N ALA A 108 7.88 -7.39 -9.65
CA ALA A 108 8.19 -7.26 -11.08
C ALA A 108 9.52 -6.55 -11.35
N PRO A 109 10.12 -6.68 -12.55
CA PRO A 109 10.98 -5.62 -13.10
C PRO A 109 10.12 -4.41 -13.49
N ALA A 110 10.63 -3.18 -13.35
CA ALA A 110 9.96 -2.01 -13.91
C ALA A 110 10.03 -2.08 -15.43
N GLY A 111 8.87 -2.09 -16.09
CA GLY A 111 8.76 -2.09 -17.54
C GLY A 111 8.38 -3.45 -18.12
N ALA A 112 7.07 -3.68 -18.26
CA ALA A 112 6.52 -4.47 -19.35
C ALA A 112 5.44 -3.61 -20.01
N GLY A 113 5.86 -2.43 -20.50
CA GLY A 113 5.13 -1.69 -21.51
C GLY A 113 5.77 -2.02 -22.84
N GLY A 114 5.16 -2.91 -23.59
CA GLY A 114 5.33 -3.09 -25.02
C GLY A 114 3.96 -2.91 -25.67
#